data_AF-A0A953K7U8-F1
#
_entry.id   AF-A0A953K7U8-F1
#
_cell.length_a   1.000
_cell.length_b   1.000
_cell.length_c   1.000
_cell.angle_alpha   90.00
_cell.angle_beta   90.00
_cell.angle_gamma   90.00
#
_symmetry.space_group_name_H-M   'P 1'
#
loop_
_entity.id
_entity.type
_entity.pdbx_description
1 polymer ?
#
loop_
_entity_poly.entity_id
_entity_poly.type
_entity_poly.pdbx_seq_one_letter_code
_entity_poly.pdbx_strand_id
1 'polypeptide(L)' 'MDIHRDSSQQPYVEVPMGNGEFLRVTYLREGWPAEPAVRVQVRTPGKPPRQGPEFPVRLVGEVVQGMLELARHEGESER' A
#
# COMPACT_ATOMS: atom_id res chain seq x y z
N MET A 1 11.69 1.45 8.93
CA MET A 1 10.83 0.62 8.07
C MET A 1 11.73 0.03 7.02
N ASP A 2 11.84 -1.29 6.99
CA ASP A 2 12.81 -1.95 6.13
C ASP A 2 12.22 -2.20 4.74
N ILE A 3 13.05 -2.01 3.72
CA ILE A 3 12.67 -2.28 2.33
C ILE A 3 13.07 -3.72 2.01
N HIS A 4 12.08 -4.53 1.69
CA HIS A 4 12.25 -5.92 1.27
C HIS A 4 12.13 -6.03 -0.26
N ARG A 5 12.39 -7.22 -0.81
CA ARG A 5 12.18 -7.55 -2.23
C ARG A 5 11.39 -8.83 -2.37
N ASP A 6 10.42 -8.85 -3.29
CA ASP A 6 9.68 -10.07 -3.61
C ASP A 6 10.48 -11.00 -4.55
N SER A 7 9.89 -12.14 -4.92
CA SER A 7 10.49 -13.11 -5.84
C SER A 7 10.79 -12.51 -7.23
N SER A 8 10.10 -11.44 -7.61
CA SER A 8 10.27 -10.70 -8.87
C SER A 8 11.19 -9.47 -8.71
N GLN A 9 11.91 -9.37 -7.57
CA GLN A 9 12.83 -8.27 -7.24
C GLN A 9 12.16 -6.89 -7.11
N GLN A 10 10.83 -6.84 -6.98
CA GLN A 10 10.10 -5.59 -6.73
C GLN A 10 10.26 -5.19 -5.26
N PRO A 11 10.65 -3.95 -4.96
CA PRO A 11 10.80 -3.52 -3.58
C PRO A 11 9.44 -3.32 -2.92
N TYR A 12 9.32 -3.73 -1.66
CA TYR A 12 8.10 -3.56 -0.89
C TYR A 12 8.40 -3.29 0.58
N VAL A 13 7.39 -2.77 1.26
CA VAL A 13 7.38 -2.52 2.69
C VAL A 13 6.11 -3.13 3.28
N GLU A 14 6.16 -3.49 4.56
CA GLU A 14 5.02 -4.07 5.28
C GLU A 14 4.74 -3.28 6.55
N VAL A 15 3.47 -2.92 6.74
CA VAL A 15 2.98 -2.24 7.94
C VAL A 15 2.11 -3.22 8.72
N PRO A 16 2.46 -3.59 9.97
CA PRO A 16 1.64 -4.50 10.76
C PRO A 16 0.30 -3.85 11.13
N MET A 17 -0.80 -4.57 10.95
CA MET A 17 -2.16 -4.09 11.26
C MET A 17 -2.65 -4.48 12.66
N GLY A 18 -1.80 -5.11 13.49
CA GLY A 18 -2.13 -5.52 14.86
C GLY A 18 -2.96 -6.80 14.97
N ASN A 19 -3.47 -7.34 13.87
CA ASN A 19 -4.26 -8.59 13.82
C ASN A 19 -3.47 -9.79 13.25
N GLY A 20 -2.14 -9.70 13.20
CA GLY A 20 -1.27 -10.70 12.57
C GLY A 20 -1.18 -10.60 11.04
N GLU A 21 -1.86 -9.63 10.43
CA GLU A 21 -1.75 -9.31 9.02
C GLU A 21 -0.96 -8.01 8.78
N PHE A 22 -0.58 -7.81 7.53
CA PHE A 22 0.21 -6.66 7.10
C PHE A 22 -0.47 -5.95 5.94
N LEU A 23 -0.39 -4.62 5.94
CA LEU A 23 -0.55 -3.83 4.72
C LEU A 23 0.80 -3.84 3.99
N ARG A 24 0.87 -4.55 2.86
CA ARG A 24 2.05 -4.56 2.00
C ARG A 24 1.91 -3.48 0.93
N VAL A 25 2.91 -2.62 0.82
CA VAL A 25 3.01 -1.61 -0.23
C VAL A 25 4.19 -2.00 -1.13
N THR A 26 3.93 -2.30 -2.39
CA THR A 26 4.92 -2.73 -3.38
C THR A 26 5.08 -1.66 -4.45
N TYR A 27 6.32 -1.29 -4.76
CA TYR A 27 6.63 -0.51 -5.95
C TYR A 27 6.76 -1.46 -7.14
N LEU A 28 6.03 -1.18 -8.20
CA LEU A 28 6.09 -1.89 -9.46
C LEU A 28 6.84 -1.04 -10.47
N ARG A 29 7.94 -1.57 -11.02
CA ARG A 29 8.67 -0.89 -12.12
C ARG A 29 7.80 -0.66 -13.35
N GLU A 30 6.86 -1.57 -13.59
CA GLU A 30 5.84 -1.50 -14.63
C GLU A 30 4.57 -2.09 -14.03
N GLY A 31 3.58 -1.23 -13.79
CA GLY A 31 2.23 -1.60 -13.36
C GLY A 31 1.21 -0.91 -14.24
N TRP A 32 -0.04 -0.82 -13.82
CA TRP A 32 -1.13 -0.22 -14.57
C TRP A 32 -1.03 1.32 -14.60
N PRO A 33 -1.28 2.00 -15.75
CA PRO A 33 -1.58 1.49 -17.09
C PRO A 33 -0.34 1.39 -18.02
N ALA A 34 0.67 0.60 -17.64
CA ALA A 34 2.01 0.51 -18.23
C ALA A 34 2.97 1.66 -17.84
N GLU A 35 2.92 2.09 -16.58
CA GLU A 35 3.88 3.03 -15.97
C GLU A 35 4.29 2.54 -14.57
N PRO A 36 5.35 3.10 -13.95
CA PRO A 36 5.68 2.77 -12.57
C PRO A 36 4.49 3.02 -11.64
N ALA A 37 4.15 2.01 -10.84
CA ALA A 37 2.95 2.01 -10.02
C ALA A 37 3.26 1.61 -8.57
N VAL A 38 2.33 1.93 -7.67
CA VAL A 38 2.29 1.40 -6.32
C VAL A 38 1.10 0.46 -6.22
N ARG A 39 1.33 -0.72 -5.65
CA ARG A 39 0.27 -1.66 -5.32
C ARG A 39 0.18 -1.82 -3.81
N VAL A 40 -1.02 -1.71 -3.27
CA VAL A 40 -1.31 -1.89 -1.85
C VAL A 40 -2.13 -3.16 -1.67
N GLN A 41 -1.68 -4.08 -0.82
CA GLN A 41 -2.31 -5.38 -0.63
C GLN A 41 -2.35 -5.76 0.83
N VAL A 42 -3.34 -6.58 1.21
CA VAL A 42 -3.28 -7.26 2.50
C VAL A 42 -2.50 -8.56 2.38
N ARG A 43 -1.50 -8.72 3.24
CA ARG A 43 -0.66 -9.91 3.36
C ARG A 43 -0.97 -10.65 4.66
N THR A 44 -1.45 -11.88 4.52
CA THR A 44 -1.67 -12.81 5.65
C THR A 44 -0.60 -13.91 5.63
N PRO A 45 0.32 -14.01 6.61
CA PRO A 45 1.39 -15.01 6.63
C PRO A 45 0.91 -16.42 6.26
N GLY A 46 1.69 -17.15 5.46
CA GLY A 46 1.34 -18.47 4.95
C GLY A 46 0.30 -18.53 3.82
N LYS A 47 -0.39 -17.41 3.50
CA LYS A 47 -1.36 -17.34 2.39
C LYS A 47 -0.87 -16.45 1.24
N PRO A 48 -1.40 -16.63 0.01
CA PRO A 48 -1.19 -15.67 -1.06
C PRO A 48 -1.68 -14.25 -0.67
N PRO A 49 -1.03 -13.17 -1.15
CA PRO A 49 -1.52 -11.81 -0.94
C PRO A 49 -2.92 -11.61 -1.52
N ARG A 50 -3.78 -10.88 -0.80
CA ARG A 50 -5.09 -10.46 -1.32
C ARG A 50 -4.91 -9.36 -2.37
N GLN A 51 -5.73 -9.36 -3.42
CA GLN A 51 -5.73 -8.25 -4.38
C GLN A 51 -6.09 -6.95 -3.67
N GLY A 52 -5.46 -5.87 -4.09
CA GLY A 52 -5.75 -4.52 -3.63
C GLY A 52 -5.37 -3.52 -4.72
N PRO A 53 -5.60 -2.23 -4.49
CA PRO A 53 -5.48 -1.22 -5.52
C PRO A 53 -4.05 -1.10 -6.03
N GLU A 54 -3.95 -0.86 -7.33
CA GLU A 54 -2.73 -0.51 -8.02
C GLU A 54 -2.96 0.82 -8.72
N PHE A 55 -2.03 1.77 -8.56
CA PHE A 55 -2.15 3.11 -9.12
C PHE A 55 -0.79 3.70 -9.45
N PRO A 56 -0.70 4.62 -10.42
CA PRO A 56 0.55 5.27 -10.80
C PRO A 56 1.30 5.95 -9.66
N VAL A 57 2.63 5.87 -9.66
CA VAL A 57 3.50 6.51 -8.64
C VAL A 57 3.25 8.03 -8.56
N ARG A 58 2.94 8.68 -9.69
CA ARG A 58 2.61 10.10 -9.75
C ARG A 58 1.40 10.51 -8.90
N LEU A 59 0.52 9.56 -8.55
CA LEU A 59 -0.67 9.81 -7.71
C LEU A 59 -0.42 9.55 -6.21
N VAL A 60 0.76 9.07 -5.81
CA VAL A 60 1.05 8.71 -4.40
C VAL A 60 0.80 9.88 -3.46
N GLY A 61 1.20 11.10 -3.84
CA GLY A 61 0.98 12.30 -3.04
C GLY A 61 -0.49 12.59 -2.79
N GLU A 62 -1.31 12.58 -3.86
CA GLU A 62 -2.76 12.81 -3.78
C GLU A 62 -3.46 11.74 -2.95
N VAL A 63 -3.09 10.46 -3.13
CA VAL A 63 -3.66 9.35 -2.35
C VAL A 63 -3.32 9.49 -0.86
N VAL A 64 -2.06 9.80 -0.52
CA VAL A 64 -1.65 10.02 0.88
C VAL A 64 -2.39 11.21 1.49
N GLN A 65 -2.48 12.33 0.75
CA GLN A 65 -3.22 13.50 1.21
C GLN A 65 -4.69 13.18 1.46
N GLY A 66 -5.37 12.51 0.52
CA GLY A 66 -6.78 12.13 0.67
C GLY A 66 -7.01 11.20 1.87
N MET A 67 -6.09 10.24 2.12
CA MET A 67 -6.16 9.40 3.32
C MET A 67 -6.05 10.22 4.62
N LEU A 68 -5.12 11.20 4.66
CA LEU A 68 -4.92 12.06 5.83
C LEU A 68 -6.12 12.99 6.06
N GLU A 69 -6.64 13.60 5.00
CA GLU A 69 -7.82 14.47 5.06
C GLU A 69 -9.05 13.71 5.56
N LEU A 70 -9.29 12.50 5.04
CA LEU A 70 -10.39 11.65 5.48
C LEU A 70 -10.25 11.24 6.95
N ALA A 71 -9.06 10.81 7.36
CA ALA A 71 -8.80 10.43 8.76
C ALA A 71 -8.99 11.61 9.72
N ARG A 72 -8.60 12.83 9.31
CA ARG A 72 -8.83 14.05 10.09
C ARG A 72 -10.31 14.40 10.17
N HIS A 73 -11.04 14.34 9.05
CA HIS A 73 -12.47 14.64 9.00
C HIS A 73 -13.27 13.75 9.96
N GLU A 74 -13.03 12.44 9.93
CA GLU A 74 -13.72 11.51 10.83
C GLU A 74 -13.23 11.64 12.28
N GLY A 75 -11.92 11.80 12.51
CA GLY A 75 -11.37 11.97 13.86
C GLY A 75 -11.70 13.31 14.55
N GLU A 76 -12.17 14.30 13.79
CA GLU A 76 -12.78 15.54 14.31
C GLU A 76 -14.27 15.36 14.58
N SER A 77 -14.96 14.47 13.85
CA SER A 77 -16.39 14.19 14.03
C SER A 77 -16.71 13.36 15.29
N GLU A 78 -15.71 12.70 15.87
CA GLU A 78 -15.81 11.93 17.12
C GLU A 78 -15.48 12.75 18.39
N ARG A 79 -15.22 14.06 18.28
CA ARG A 79 -14.94 14.96 19.43
C ARG A 79 -16.06 15.92 19.77
#